data_AF-A0A6G3QMB1-F1
#
_entry.id   AF-A0A6G3QMB1-F1
#
_cell.length_a   1.000
_cell.length_b   1.000
_cell.length_c   1.000
_cell.angle_alpha   90.00
_cell.angle_beta   90.00
_cell.angle_gamma   90.00
#
_symmetry.space_group_name_H-M   'P 1'
#
loop_
_entity.id
_entity.type
_entity.pdbx_description
1 polymer ?
#
loop_
_entity_poly.entity_id
_entity_poly.type
_entity_poly.pdbx_seq_one_letter_code
_entity_poly.pdbx_strand_id
1 'polypeptide(L)'
;MHPPAAHGNSLPSYWQRVRAYAVPPSMIETATARRRAGDWAGACAAAHIDVDLRPRALARSHGRDLADRVRADLARLAPDLLRWHMPRTAPDGLLRPGLTVPLARYDPAAGDGTAPVYLVVRTPPARADGGQRFSLTLWDGERLRDGARRHPHPRPSRRFRLDLHRHLWDAGRSGELRTRAGSGRPPDGLAG
;
A
#
# COMPACT_ATOMS: atom_id res chain seq x y z
N MET A 1 -10.84 -31.68 -34.45
CA MET A 1 -11.05 -30.40 -33.77
C MET A 1 -10.47 -30.53 -32.36
N HIS A 2 -9.21 -30.13 -32.16
CA HIS A 2 -8.55 -30.21 -30.86
C HIS A 2 -8.96 -29.02 -29.97
N PRO A 3 -9.17 -29.21 -28.66
CA PRO A 3 -9.34 -28.09 -27.75
C PRO A 3 -8.01 -27.32 -27.63
N PRO A 4 -8.02 -25.97 -27.59
CA PRO A 4 -6.81 -25.20 -27.35
C PRO A 4 -6.33 -25.43 -25.92
N ALA A 5 -5.04 -25.79 -25.78
CA ALA A 5 -4.39 -25.97 -24.50
C ALA A 5 -4.43 -24.66 -23.68
N ALA A 6 -5.04 -24.73 -22.50
CA ALA A 6 -5.03 -23.63 -21.54
C ALA A 6 -3.67 -23.59 -20.78
N HIS A 7 -2.97 -22.47 -20.93
CA HIS A 7 -2.15 -21.79 -19.91
C HIS A 7 -0.92 -22.51 -19.35
N GLY A 8 0.26 -22.17 -19.89
CA GLY A 8 1.55 -22.59 -19.33
C GLY A 8 2.47 -21.47 -18.79
N ASN A 9 2.46 -20.23 -19.33
CA ASN A 9 3.47 -19.22 -18.93
C ASN A 9 3.06 -17.73 -19.09
N SER A 10 1.80 -17.43 -19.39
CA SER A 10 1.39 -16.06 -19.76
C SER A 10 1.00 -15.17 -18.56
N LEU A 11 0.54 -15.73 -17.44
CA LEU A 11 0.09 -14.93 -16.30
C LEU A 11 1.24 -14.25 -15.54
N PRO A 12 2.37 -14.91 -15.24
CA PRO A 12 3.51 -14.25 -14.58
C PRO A 12 4.12 -13.15 -15.46
N SER A 13 4.29 -13.41 -16.76
CA SER A 13 4.82 -12.46 -17.74
C SER A 13 3.88 -11.27 -17.97
N TYR A 14 2.56 -11.51 -17.99
CA TYR A 14 1.55 -10.45 -18.02
C TYR A 14 1.66 -9.52 -16.82
N TRP A 15 1.73 -10.06 -15.60
CA TRP A 15 1.81 -9.23 -14.38
C TRP A 15 3.15 -8.49 -14.25
N GLN A 16 4.26 -9.08 -14.69
CA GLN A 16 5.54 -8.38 -14.79
C GLN A 16 5.43 -7.17 -15.73
N ARG A 17 4.84 -7.35 -16.92
CA ARG A 17 4.64 -6.28 -17.90
C ARG A 17 3.72 -5.19 -17.36
N VAL A 18 2.56 -5.55 -16.79
CA VAL A 18 1.63 -4.60 -16.15
C VAL A 18 2.36 -3.76 -15.10
N ARG A 19 3.17 -4.39 -14.25
CA ARG A 19 3.87 -3.69 -13.16
C ARG A 19 4.99 -2.78 -13.69
N ALA A 20 5.70 -3.17 -14.74
CA ALA A 20 6.73 -2.34 -15.37
C ALA A 20 6.18 -1.00 -15.88
N TYR A 21 4.94 -0.98 -16.42
CA TYR A 21 4.29 0.27 -16.84
C TYR A 21 3.57 0.98 -15.69
N ALA A 22 3.01 0.23 -14.74
CA ALA A 22 2.29 0.82 -13.61
C ALA A 22 3.22 1.50 -12.59
N VAL A 23 4.48 1.08 -12.54
CA VAL A 23 5.54 1.62 -11.68
C VAL A 23 6.82 1.74 -12.53
N PRO A 24 6.92 2.75 -13.40
CA PRO A 24 8.07 2.92 -14.28
C PRO A 24 9.34 3.26 -13.48
N PRO A 25 10.56 2.98 -14.01
CA PRO A 25 11.81 3.28 -13.33
C PRO A 25 11.93 4.74 -12.85
N SER A 26 11.50 5.70 -13.66
CA SER A 26 11.51 7.13 -13.29
C SER A 26 10.66 7.45 -12.05
N MET A 27 9.57 6.71 -11.83
CA MET A 27 8.76 6.83 -10.61
C MET A 27 9.52 6.30 -9.40
N ILE A 28 10.16 5.12 -9.52
CA ILE A 28 10.96 4.52 -8.45
C ILE A 28 12.10 5.45 -8.04
N GLU A 29 12.82 6.00 -9.02
CA GLU A 29 13.92 6.94 -8.81
C GLU A 29 13.45 8.20 -8.10
N THR A 30 12.40 8.85 -8.62
CA THR A 30 11.86 10.10 -8.05
C THR A 30 11.32 9.88 -6.65
N ALA A 31 10.51 8.84 -6.44
CA ALA A 31 9.95 8.51 -5.13
C ALA A 31 11.05 8.15 -4.11
N THR A 32 12.07 7.39 -4.53
CA THR A 32 13.20 7.03 -3.68
C THR A 32 14.05 8.25 -3.31
N ALA A 33 14.32 9.15 -4.26
CA ALA A 33 15.07 10.38 -3.99
C ALA A 33 14.34 11.26 -2.95
N ARG A 34 13.04 11.48 -3.14
CA ARG A 34 12.18 12.24 -2.22
C ARG A 34 12.14 11.61 -0.83
N ARG A 35 11.93 10.30 -0.75
CA ARG A 35 11.93 9.54 0.51
C ARG A 35 13.26 9.65 1.25
N ARG A 36 14.40 9.51 0.55
CA ARG A 36 15.74 9.64 1.14
C ARG A 36 16.01 11.05 1.66
N ALA A 37 15.42 12.07 1.05
CA ALA A 37 15.45 13.45 1.53
C ALA A 37 14.48 13.73 2.70
N GLY A 38 13.71 12.74 3.16
CA GLY A 38 12.70 12.89 4.22
C GLY A 38 11.36 13.48 3.74
N ASP A 39 11.21 13.73 2.44
CA ASP A 39 9.98 14.26 1.82
C ASP A 39 9.02 13.12 1.46
N TRP A 40 8.41 12.51 2.49
CA TRP A 40 7.45 11.41 2.32
C TRP A 40 6.22 11.84 1.51
N ALA A 41 5.78 13.10 1.62
CA ALA A 41 4.62 13.61 0.89
C ALA A 41 4.95 13.76 -0.61
N GLY A 42 6.12 14.31 -0.94
CA GLY A 42 6.61 14.37 -2.32
C GLY A 42 6.87 12.99 -2.91
N ALA A 43 7.33 12.02 -2.10
CA ALA A 43 7.45 10.62 -2.54
C ALA A 43 6.07 10.03 -2.89
N CYS A 44 5.04 10.26 -2.06
CA CYS A 44 3.67 9.83 -2.35
C CYS A 44 3.14 10.45 -3.66
N ALA A 45 3.35 11.76 -3.85
CA ALA A 45 2.94 12.46 -5.07
C ALA A 45 3.60 11.88 -6.33
N ALA A 46 4.90 11.57 -6.26
CA ALA A 46 5.64 10.92 -7.35
C ALA A 46 5.07 9.54 -7.71
N ALA A 47 4.53 8.80 -6.75
CA ALA A 47 3.88 7.50 -6.94
C ALA A 47 2.37 7.58 -7.23
N HIS A 48 1.85 8.79 -7.51
CA HIS A 48 0.43 9.05 -7.74
C HIS A 48 -0.47 8.64 -6.56
N ILE A 49 0.00 8.89 -5.34
CA ILE A 49 -0.74 8.70 -4.10
C ILE A 49 -1.16 10.05 -3.54
N ASP A 50 -2.48 10.25 -3.42
CA ASP A 50 -3.05 11.48 -2.88
C ASP A 50 -3.07 11.43 -1.35
N VAL A 51 -2.30 12.31 -0.71
CA VAL A 51 -2.20 12.32 0.76
C VAL A 51 -3.36 13.09 1.37
N ASP A 52 -4.26 12.38 2.04
CA ASP A 52 -5.33 12.94 2.87
C ASP A 52 -5.00 12.75 4.36
N LEU A 53 -3.79 13.18 4.73
CA LEU A 53 -3.29 13.15 6.11
C LEU A 53 -2.80 14.54 6.50
N ARG A 54 -3.27 15.01 7.66
CA ARG A 54 -2.77 16.24 8.28
C ARG A 54 -2.20 15.91 9.66
N PRO A 55 -0.87 15.71 9.81
CA PRO A 55 -0.26 15.31 11.08
C PRO A 55 -0.59 16.24 12.26
N ARG A 56 -0.73 17.54 12.01
CA ARG A 56 -1.18 18.51 13.03
C ARG A 56 -2.63 18.30 13.46
N ALA A 57 -3.52 17.97 12.52
CA ALA A 57 -4.91 17.66 12.84
C ALA A 57 -5.05 16.30 13.53
N LEU A 58 -4.18 15.35 13.17
CA LEU A 58 -4.08 14.05 13.84
C LEU A 58 -3.70 14.21 15.32
N ALA A 59 -2.63 14.94 15.61
CA ALA A 59 -2.17 15.17 16.99
C ALA A 59 -3.26 15.82 17.88
N ARG A 60 -4.03 16.75 17.31
CA ARG A 60 -5.14 17.39 18.02
C ARG A 60 -6.33 16.46 18.28
N SER A 61 -6.56 15.50 17.39
CA SER A 61 -7.82 14.73 17.39
C SER A 61 -7.69 13.30 17.88
N HIS A 62 -6.47 12.78 17.99
CA HIS A 62 -6.15 11.43 18.47
C HIS A 62 -4.90 11.39 19.37
N GLY A 63 -4.39 12.55 19.80
CA GLY A 63 -3.22 12.63 20.67
C GLY A 63 -1.86 12.58 19.95
N ARG A 64 -0.81 12.99 20.67
CA ARG A 64 0.56 13.09 20.15
C ARG A 64 1.15 11.71 19.87
N ASP A 65 0.95 10.75 20.76
CA ASP A 65 1.52 9.41 20.63
C ASP A 65 1.12 8.72 19.33
N LEU A 66 -0.17 8.76 18.98
CA LEU A 66 -0.62 8.22 17.69
C LEU A 66 -0.02 8.99 16.51
N ALA A 67 0.03 10.32 16.62
CA ALA A 67 0.60 11.16 15.56
C ALA A 67 2.08 10.84 15.32
N ASP A 68 2.85 10.55 16.38
CA ASP A 68 4.26 10.21 16.29
C ASP A 68 4.47 8.81 15.70
N ARG A 69 3.65 7.83 16.11
CA ARG A 69 3.65 6.50 15.48
C ARG A 69 3.34 6.57 13.98
N VAL A 70 2.33 7.36 13.59
CA VAL A 70 1.98 7.58 12.18
C VAL A 70 3.12 8.28 11.43
N ARG A 71 3.75 9.32 11.99
CA ARG A 71 4.91 9.98 11.37
C ARG A 71 6.07 9.02 11.16
N ALA A 72 6.35 8.16 12.14
CA ALA A 72 7.41 7.16 12.03
C ALA A 72 7.13 6.17 10.88
N ASP A 73 5.88 5.72 10.72
CA ASP A 73 5.49 4.84 9.61
C ASP A 73 5.54 5.58 8.25
N LEU A 74 5.15 6.86 8.19
CA LEU A 74 5.27 7.67 6.97
C LEU A 74 6.73 7.91 6.55
N ALA A 75 7.65 8.09 7.49
CA ALA A 75 9.07 8.23 7.19
C ALA A 75 9.69 6.97 6.57
N ARG A 76 9.10 5.80 6.83
CA ARG A 76 9.53 4.50 6.28
C ARG A 76 8.80 4.11 4.99
N LEU A 77 7.73 4.82 4.62
CA LEU A 77 6.90 4.49 3.48
C LEU A 77 7.68 4.60 2.15
N ALA A 78 7.74 3.49 1.41
CA ALA A 78 8.14 3.42 0.01
C ALA A 78 6.88 3.36 -0.88
N PRO A 79 6.41 4.50 -1.41
CA PRO A 79 5.11 4.58 -2.08
C PRO A 79 5.09 3.91 -3.47
N ASP A 80 6.23 3.88 -4.15
CA ASP A 80 6.47 3.12 -5.38
C ASP A 80 6.38 1.60 -5.13
N LEU A 81 6.98 1.11 -4.04
CA LEU A 81 6.87 -0.29 -3.61
C LEU A 81 5.43 -0.65 -3.23
N LEU A 82 4.77 0.21 -2.46
CA LEU A 82 3.36 0.04 -2.12
C LEU A 82 2.50 -0.08 -3.39
N ARG A 83 2.68 0.83 -4.35
CA ARG A 83 1.98 0.83 -5.63
C ARG A 83 2.24 -0.43 -6.46
N TRP A 84 3.46 -0.96 -6.41
CA TRP A 84 3.79 -2.24 -7.03
C TRP A 84 2.89 -3.35 -6.46
N HIS A 85 2.73 -3.42 -5.14
CA HIS A 85 1.99 -4.48 -4.47
C HIS A 85 0.47 -4.27 -4.36
N MET A 86 -0.05 -3.12 -4.80
CA MET A 86 -1.49 -2.87 -4.77
C MET A 86 -2.28 -3.87 -5.65
N PRO A 87 -3.48 -4.31 -5.21
CA PRO A 87 -4.30 -5.24 -5.97
C PRO A 87 -4.71 -4.66 -7.33
N ARG A 88 -4.65 -5.50 -8.37
CA ARG A 88 -4.97 -5.13 -9.76
C ARG A 88 -5.98 -6.10 -10.39
N THR A 89 -6.72 -5.61 -11.37
CA THR A 89 -7.64 -6.40 -12.19
C THR A 89 -7.02 -6.73 -13.54
N ALA A 90 -7.41 -7.85 -14.12
CA ALA A 90 -7.13 -8.20 -15.50
C ALA A 90 -8.38 -7.90 -16.34
N PRO A 91 -8.26 -7.67 -17.67
CA PRO A 91 -7.04 -7.75 -18.49
C PRO A 91 -6.27 -6.41 -18.65
N ASP A 92 -6.74 -5.35 -18.02
CA ASP A 92 -6.23 -3.99 -18.16
C ASP A 92 -5.05 -3.66 -17.23
N GLY A 93 -4.88 -4.42 -16.15
CA GLY A 93 -3.81 -4.19 -15.17
C GLY A 93 -4.06 -2.96 -14.28
N LEU A 94 -5.29 -2.43 -14.30
CA LEU A 94 -5.67 -1.29 -13.49
C LEU A 94 -5.71 -1.64 -12.00
N LEU A 95 -5.53 -0.62 -11.15
CA LEU A 95 -5.74 -0.78 -9.72
C LEU A 95 -7.18 -1.21 -9.47
N ARG A 96 -7.37 -2.24 -8.64
CA ARG A 96 -8.70 -2.72 -8.31
C ARG A 96 -9.47 -1.60 -7.59
N PRO A 97 -10.62 -1.16 -8.11
CA PRO A 97 -11.36 -0.03 -7.54
C PRO A 97 -12.07 -0.38 -6.23
N GLY A 98 -12.44 0.66 -5.48
CA GLY A 98 -13.29 0.60 -4.30
C GLY A 98 -12.69 -0.10 -3.09
N LEU A 99 -11.37 -0.26 -3.00
CA LEU A 99 -10.71 -0.92 -1.87
C LEU A 99 -10.38 0.07 -0.75
N THR A 100 -10.45 -0.41 0.50
CA THR A 100 -9.77 0.20 1.65
C THR A 100 -8.74 -0.81 2.16
N VAL A 101 -7.46 -0.57 1.94
CA VAL A 101 -6.37 -1.51 2.25
C VAL A 101 -5.60 -0.99 3.47
N PRO A 102 -5.60 -1.69 4.62
CA PRO A 102 -4.81 -1.31 5.79
C PRO A 102 -3.31 -1.51 5.53
N LEU A 103 -2.51 -0.49 5.89
CA LEU A 103 -1.04 -0.50 5.89
C LEU A 103 -0.47 -0.68 7.29
N ALA A 104 -1.11 -0.10 8.31
CA ALA A 104 -0.72 -0.24 9.71
C ALA A 104 -1.96 -0.14 10.60
N ARG A 105 -1.97 -0.91 11.68
CA ARG A 105 -2.97 -0.85 12.74
C ARG A 105 -2.32 -0.26 13.99
N TYR A 106 -3.00 0.68 14.62
CA TYR A 106 -2.62 1.29 15.88
C TYR A 106 -3.71 1.00 16.90
N ASP A 107 -3.36 0.16 17.87
CA ASP A 107 -4.24 -0.12 18.99
C ASP A 107 -4.22 1.04 19.99
N PRO A 108 -5.36 1.36 20.62
CA PRO A 108 -5.41 2.31 21.72
C PRO A 108 -4.67 1.76 22.94
N ALA A 109 -4.45 2.62 23.93
CA ALA A 109 -3.93 2.17 25.21
C ALA A 109 -4.89 1.14 25.82
N ALA A 110 -4.33 0.10 26.44
CA ALA A 110 -5.13 -0.98 27.02
C ALA A 110 -6.15 -0.42 28.02
N GLY A 111 -7.44 -0.68 27.76
CA GLY A 111 -8.53 -0.28 28.64
C GLY A 111 -9.31 0.99 28.27
N ASP A 112 -8.95 1.72 27.21
CA ASP A 112 -9.67 2.97 26.86
C ASP A 112 -11.01 2.74 26.10
N GLY A 113 -11.30 1.50 25.68
CA GLY A 113 -12.53 1.13 24.97
C GLY A 113 -12.68 1.68 23.54
N THR A 114 -11.71 2.47 23.04
CA THR A 114 -11.71 3.08 21.71
C THR A 114 -11.42 2.03 20.64
N ALA A 115 -12.01 2.23 19.46
CA ALA A 115 -11.72 1.41 18.31
C ALA A 115 -10.27 1.61 17.80
N PRO A 116 -9.63 0.57 17.25
CA PRO A 116 -8.31 0.70 16.63
C PRO A 116 -8.33 1.66 15.44
N VAL A 117 -7.26 2.46 15.31
CA VAL A 117 -7.03 3.36 14.19
C VAL A 117 -6.12 2.68 13.16
N TYR A 118 -6.39 2.86 11.88
CA TYR A 118 -5.59 2.28 10.80
C TYR A 118 -5.07 3.38 9.89
N LEU A 119 -3.81 3.26 9.49
CA LEU A 119 -3.32 3.88 8.27
C LEU A 119 -3.78 3.02 7.10
N VAL A 120 -4.51 3.61 6.16
CA VAL A 120 -5.10 2.89 5.02
C VAL A 120 -4.79 3.59 3.71
N VAL A 121 -4.82 2.82 2.63
CA VAL A 121 -4.97 3.37 1.28
C VAL A 121 -6.33 3.05 0.68
N ARG A 122 -6.89 3.98 -0.09
CA ARG A 122 -8.20 3.84 -0.72
C ARG A 122 -8.13 4.01 -2.23
N THR A 123 -8.63 3.02 -2.96
CA THR A 123 -8.78 3.16 -4.42
C THR A 123 -10.15 3.75 -4.75
N PRO A 124 -10.25 4.67 -5.72
CA PRO A 124 -11.53 5.25 -6.13
C PRO A 124 -12.58 4.18 -6.48
N PRO A 125 -13.89 4.45 -6.32
CA PRO A 125 -14.93 3.56 -6.81
C PRO A 125 -14.86 3.43 -8.33
N ALA A 126 -15.33 2.30 -8.88
CA ALA A 126 -15.19 1.99 -10.32
C ALA A 126 -15.80 3.05 -11.27
N ARG A 127 -16.80 3.79 -10.77
CA ARG A 127 -17.51 4.87 -11.49
C ARG A 127 -16.84 6.24 -11.41
N ALA A 128 -15.86 6.40 -10.52
CA ALA A 128 -15.03 7.59 -10.51
C ALA A 128 -13.94 7.37 -11.56
N ASP A 129 -13.91 8.24 -12.56
CA ASP A 129 -12.89 8.26 -13.61
C ASP A 129 -11.56 8.72 -13.02
N GLY A 130 -11.01 7.89 -12.12
CA GLY A 130 -9.90 8.18 -11.24
C GLY A 130 -8.72 7.31 -11.62
N GLY A 131 -8.09 7.66 -12.75
CA GLY A 131 -6.99 6.90 -13.32
C GLY A 131 -5.90 6.61 -12.31
N GLN A 132 -5.60 5.32 -12.08
CA GLN A 132 -4.37 4.77 -11.46
C GLN A 132 -3.84 5.51 -10.20
N ARG A 133 -4.69 6.29 -9.50
CA ARG A 133 -4.40 7.06 -8.29
C ARG A 133 -5.16 6.45 -7.13
N PHE A 134 -4.63 6.62 -5.93
CA PHE A 134 -5.27 6.18 -4.71
C PHE A 134 -4.87 7.08 -3.55
N SER A 135 -5.69 7.18 -2.53
CA SER A 135 -5.43 8.08 -1.42
C SER A 135 -4.83 7.36 -0.22
N LEU A 136 -3.99 8.06 0.53
CA LEU A 136 -3.45 7.64 1.83
C LEU A 136 -4.17 8.43 2.92
N THR A 137 -4.84 7.75 3.85
CA THR A 137 -5.69 8.38 4.88
C THR A 137 -5.74 7.54 6.16
N LEU A 138 -6.45 8.02 7.18
CA LEU A 138 -6.74 7.26 8.39
C LEU A 138 -8.16 6.69 8.37
N TRP A 139 -8.31 5.55 9.04
CA TRP A 139 -9.59 4.94 9.35
C TRP A 139 -9.67 4.72 10.87
N ASP A 140 -10.65 5.33 11.53
CA ASP A 140 -10.80 5.33 13.00
C ASP A 140 -12.18 4.79 13.44
N GLY A 141 -12.89 4.06 12.57
CA GLY A 141 -14.19 3.45 12.86
C GLY A 141 -15.38 4.40 12.86
N GLU A 142 -15.24 5.57 13.51
CA GLU A 142 -16.32 6.53 13.78
C GLU A 142 -16.35 7.70 12.77
N ARG A 143 -15.21 8.12 12.20
CA ARG A 143 -15.12 9.30 11.32
C ARG A 143 -15.10 8.96 9.83
N LEU A 144 -15.98 8.09 9.39
CA LEU A 144 -16.39 8.12 7.98
C LEU A 144 -17.14 9.45 7.73
N ARG A 145 -16.39 10.54 7.49
CA ARG A 145 -16.90 11.78 6.88
C ARG A 145 -17.77 11.39 5.70
N ASP A 146 -18.85 12.11 5.42
CA ASP A 146 -19.91 11.71 4.47
C ASP A 146 -19.42 11.18 3.11
N GLY A 147 -18.25 11.62 2.62
CA GLY A 147 -17.61 11.08 1.42
C GLY A 147 -17.14 9.63 1.52
N ALA A 148 -16.69 9.17 2.69
CA ALA A 148 -16.24 7.80 2.91
C ALA A 148 -17.41 6.83 3.19
N ARG A 149 -18.57 7.32 3.66
CA ARG A 149 -19.82 6.51 3.72
C ARG A 149 -20.30 6.10 2.33
N ARG A 150 -20.02 6.93 1.31
CA ARG A 150 -20.33 6.66 -0.10
C ARG A 150 -19.29 5.75 -0.78
N HIS A 151 -18.22 5.36 -0.06
CA HIS A 151 -17.20 4.45 -0.58
C HIS A 151 -17.71 3.00 -0.56
N PRO A 152 -17.56 2.21 -1.64
CA PRO A 152 -18.13 0.85 -1.74
C PRO A 152 -17.66 -0.11 -0.65
N HIS A 153 -16.41 0.01 -0.21
CA HIS A 153 -15.88 -0.74 0.92
C HIS A 153 -15.31 0.23 1.95
N PRO A 154 -16.14 0.73 2.89
CA PRO A 154 -15.72 1.80 3.79
C PRO A 154 -14.81 1.31 4.92
N ARG A 155 -14.82 0.00 5.20
CA ARG A 155 -14.02 -0.66 6.25
C ARG A 155 -12.74 -1.27 5.68
N PRO A 156 -11.65 -1.37 6.47
CA PRO A 156 -10.44 -2.08 6.08
C PRO A 156 -10.74 -3.49 5.56
N SER A 157 -10.16 -3.81 4.39
CA SER A 157 -10.35 -5.09 3.73
C SER A 157 -9.86 -6.22 4.61
N ARG A 158 -10.68 -7.27 4.75
CA ARG A 158 -10.27 -8.52 5.41
C ARG A 158 -9.33 -9.35 4.53
N ARG A 159 -9.36 -9.15 3.21
CA ARG A 159 -8.59 -9.93 2.22
C ARG A 159 -7.25 -9.29 1.89
N PHE A 160 -7.19 -7.98 1.78
CA PHE A 160 -5.96 -7.26 1.42
C PHE A 160 -5.36 -6.62 2.67
N ARG A 161 -4.52 -7.37 3.38
CA ARG A 161 -3.98 -7.02 4.71
C ARG A 161 -2.49 -6.63 4.65
N LEU A 162 -2.18 -5.48 4.05
CA LEU A 162 -0.79 -5.00 3.96
C LEU A 162 -0.21 -4.59 5.33
N ASP A 163 -1.06 -4.42 6.34
CA ASP A 163 -0.70 -4.24 7.75
C ASP A 163 0.03 -5.43 8.36
N LEU A 164 -0.24 -6.63 7.86
CA LEU A 164 0.46 -7.86 8.26
C LEU A 164 1.73 -8.12 7.40
N HIS A 165 1.95 -7.31 6.37
CA HIS A 165 2.99 -7.50 5.37
C HIS A 165 3.77 -6.20 5.11
N ARG A 166 4.34 -5.63 6.17
CA ARG A 166 5.10 -4.37 6.09
C ARG A 166 6.19 -4.35 5.01
N HIS A 167 6.83 -5.48 4.73
CA HIS A 167 7.83 -5.59 3.66
C HIS A 167 7.33 -5.22 2.26
N LEU A 168 6.01 -5.10 2.06
CA LEU A 168 5.39 -4.69 0.80
C LEU A 168 5.27 -3.15 0.64
N TRP A 169 5.65 -2.36 1.64
CA TRP A 169 5.55 -0.90 1.59
C TRP A 169 6.55 -0.15 2.48
N ASP A 170 7.13 -0.81 3.49
CA ASP A 170 8.14 -0.26 4.40
C ASP A 170 9.53 -0.49 3.82
N ALA A 171 10.23 0.61 3.49
CA ALA A 171 11.57 0.56 2.91
C ALA A 171 12.57 -0.20 3.78
N GLY A 172 12.46 -0.06 5.11
CA GLY A 172 13.34 -0.74 6.08
C GLY A 172 13.09 -2.23 6.19
N ARG A 173 11.92 -2.72 5.75
CA ARG A 173 11.56 -4.15 5.76
C ARG A 173 11.52 -4.78 4.37
N SER A 174 11.77 -4.00 3.31
CA SER A 174 11.74 -4.46 1.92
C SER A 174 12.71 -5.62 1.64
N GLY A 175 13.81 -5.74 2.40
CA GLY A 175 14.75 -6.87 2.30
C GLY A 175 14.10 -8.24 2.55
N GLU A 176 13.01 -8.30 3.33
CA GLU A 176 12.27 -9.55 3.56
C GLU A 176 11.59 -10.10 2.29
N LEU A 177 11.42 -9.29 1.24
CA LEU A 177 10.87 -9.73 -0.04
C LEU A 177 11.68 -10.89 -0.61
N ARG A 178 13.01 -10.83 -0.56
CA ARG A 178 13.89 -11.89 -1.09
C ARG A 178 13.64 -13.22 -0.38
N THR A 179 13.64 -13.20 0.94
CA THR A 179 13.42 -14.38 1.78
C THR A 179 12.02 -14.96 1.56
N ARG A 180 10.99 -14.11 1.50
CA ARG A 180 9.59 -14.53 1.34
C ARG A 180 9.23 -14.94 -0.09
N ALA A 181 9.95 -14.46 -1.10
CA ALA A 181 9.79 -14.85 -2.49
C ALA A 181 10.43 -16.21 -2.83
N GLY A 182 11.00 -16.91 -1.83
CA GLY A 182 11.64 -18.21 -2.03
C GLY A 182 13.02 -18.16 -2.71
N SER A 183 13.60 -16.95 -2.86
CA SER A 183 14.95 -16.77 -3.44
C SER A 183 16.07 -16.79 -2.40
N GLY A 184 15.74 -17.03 -1.13
CA GLY A 184 16.69 -17.19 -0.03
C GLY A 184 17.32 -18.59 0.05
N ARG A 185 17.88 -19.12 -1.04
CA ARG A 185 18.83 -20.24 -0.93
C ARG A 185 20.14 -19.64 -0.40
N PRO A 186 20.64 -20.03 0.79
CA PRO A 186 22.00 -19.67 1.17
C PRO A 186 22.98 -20.21 0.11
N PRO A 187 24.15 -19.58 -0.11
CA PRO A 187 25.16 -20.19 -0.97
C PRO A 187 25.44 -21.59 -0.44
N ASP A 188 25.33 -22.60 -1.31
CA ASP A 188 25.82 -23.94 -1.01
C ASP A 188 27.35 -23.83 -0.89
N GLY A 189 27.79 -23.56 0.33
CA GLY A 189 29.19 -23.58 0.72
C GLY A 189 29.51 -24.91 1.39
N LEU A 190 30.14 -25.79 0.61
CA LEU A 190 31.15 -26.78 1.01
C LEU A 190 30.77 -27.81 2.10
N ALA A 191 30.56 -29.05 1.65
CA ALA A 191 31.02 -30.24 2.35
C ALA A 191 31.46 -31.28 1.31
N GLY A 192 32.74 -31.66 1.35
CA GLY A 192 33.36 -32.70 0.54
C GLY A 192 34.64 -32.24 -0.12
#